data_AF-A0A1G0E546-F1
#
_entry.id   AF-A0A1G0E546-F1
#
_cell.length_a   1.000
_cell.length_b   1.000
_cell.length_c   1.000
_cell.angle_alpha   90.00
_cell.angle_beta   90.00
_cell.angle_gamma   90.00
#
_symmetry.space_group_name_H-M   'P 1'
#
loop_
_entity.id
_entity.type
_entity.pdbx_description
1 polymer ?
#
loop_
_entity_poly.entity_id
_entity_poly.type
_entity_poly.pdbx_seq_one_letter_code
_entity_poly.pdbx_strand_id
1 'polypeptide(L)'
;MLISLHNAAQGFMVLALWNGNGLLTLRDRSAAKWIDAYNNGGAYPVEMLDDFLNLYRKVKDKDNFHTIGAGPFSPCASHDVSFEQLNEFRNEFIHFTPKGWSLELRGLPRICLDILDLIQFFGWETTAVIWHNRAHVVQTKRALKRLRRSLLALDGVYERSGR
;
A
#
# COMPACT_ATOMS: atom_id res chain seq x y z
N MET A 1 -11.85 -6.11 7.05
CA MET A 1 -10.40 -6.43 7.00
C MET A 1 -9.76 -5.94 5.71
N LEU A 2 -10.23 -6.36 4.53
CA LEU A 2 -9.62 -6.00 3.23
C LEU A 2 -9.54 -4.49 2.98
N ILE A 3 -10.63 -3.74 3.22
CA ILE A 3 -10.63 -2.27 3.13
C ILE A 3 -9.59 -1.65 4.09
N SER A 4 -9.53 -2.15 5.33
CA SER A 4 -8.57 -1.66 6.33
C SER A 4 -7.12 -1.95 5.93
N LEU A 5 -6.86 -3.13 5.34
CA LEU A 5 -5.55 -3.54 4.86
C LEU A 5 -5.13 -2.71 3.64
N HIS A 6 -6.05 -2.49 2.70
CA HIS A 6 -5.86 -1.60 1.56
C HIS A 6 -5.50 -0.19 2.03
N ASN A 7 -6.29 0.39 2.94
CA ASN A 7 -6.03 1.73 3.46
C ASN A 7 -4.69 1.80 4.22
N ALA A 8 -4.34 0.76 4.98
CA ALA A 8 -3.06 0.69 5.66
C ALA A 8 -1.90 0.67 4.64
N ALA A 9 -1.95 -0.20 3.64
CA ALA A 9 -0.94 -0.26 2.58
C ALA A 9 -0.82 1.08 1.84
N GLN A 10 -1.95 1.68 1.46
CA GLN A 10 -1.97 3.00 0.83
C GLN A 10 -1.30 4.06 1.71
N GLY A 11 -1.61 4.07 3.01
CA GLY A 11 -0.98 4.97 3.97
C GLY A 11 0.54 4.80 4.04
N PHE A 12 1.04 3.56 4.09
CA PHE A 12 2.48 3.30 4.06
C PHE A 12 3.14 3.73 2.75
N MET A 13 2.49 3.53 1.61
CA MET A 13 3.00 4.01 0.31
C MET A 13 3.06 5.54 0.26
N VAL A 14 2.03 6.22 0.76
CA VAL A 14 2.00 7.70 0.85
C VAL A 14 3.11 8.21 1.75
N LEU A 15 3.29 7.61 2.93
CA LEU A 15 4.36 8.00 3.85
C LEU A 15 5.75 7.77 3.24
N ALA A 16 5.96 6.65 2.55
CA ALA A 16 7.22 6.33 1.90
C ALA A 16 7.55 7.31 0.76
N LEU A 17 6.54 7.76 0.02
CA LEU A 17 6.67 8.70 -1.10
C LEU A 17 6.62 10.18 -0.66
N TRP A 18 6.43 10.48 0.63
CA TRP A 18 6.28 11.85 1.09
C TRP A 18 7.49 12.72 0.72
N ASN A 19 8.70 12.20 0.83
CA ASN A 19 9.97 12.83 0.43
C ASN A 19 10.10 14.34 0.80
N GLY A 20 9.47 14.75 1.91
CA GLY A 20 9.45 16.12 2.41
C GLY A 20 8.40 17.07 1.80
N ASN A 21 7.89 16.79 0.59
CA ASN A 21 6.99 17.71 -0.13
C ASN A 21 5.65 17.11 -0.57
N GLY A 22 5.48 15.79 -0.48
CA GLY A 22 4.25 15.08 -0.84
C GLY A 22 3.96 14.97 -2.34
N LEU A 23 4.75 15.57 -3.23
CA LEU A 23 4.42 15.65 -4.67
C LEU A 23 4.35 14.29 -5.35
N LEU A 24 5.19 13.34 -4.94
CA LEU A 24 5.17 11.97 -5.48
C LEU A 24 3.87 11.23 -5.14
N THR A 25 3.18 11.64 -4.07
CA THR A 25 1.90 11.03 -3.64
C THR A 25 0.71 11.50 -4.47
N LEU A 26 0.87 12.57 -5.25
CA LEU A 26 -0.18 13.14 -6.07
C LEU A 26 -0.24 12.46 -7.43
N ARG A 27 -1.40 12.56 -8.08
CA ARG A 27 -1.52 12.26 -9.51
C ARG A 27 -0.54 13.13 -10.30
N ASP A 28 0.10 12.56 -11.32
CA ASP A 28 1.15 13.25 -12.09
C ASP A 28 0.67 14.61 -12.66
N ARG A 29 -0.58 14.69 -13.13
CA ARG A 29 -1.20 15.95 -13.59
C ARG A 29 -1.36 16.99 -12.47
N SER A 30 -1.66 16.56 -11.25
CA SER A 30 -1.79 17.44 -10.09
C SER A 30 -0.41 17.93 -9.64
N ALA A 31 0.57 17.04 -9.55
CA ALA A 31 1.97 17.38 -9.26
C ALA A 31 2.55 18.36 -10.29
N ALA A 32 2.34 18.14 -11.59
CA ALA A 32 2.82 19.02 -12.64
C ALA A 32 2.23 20.45 -12.54
N LYS A 33 0.92 20.55 -12.26
CA LYS A 33 0.27 21.86 -12.02
C LYS A 33 0.80 22.55 -10.77
N TRP A 34 1.10 21.78 -9.73
CA TRP A 34 1.68 22.32 -8.50
C TRP A 34 3.06 22.91 -8.78
N ILE A 35 3.91 22.18 -9.50
CA ILE A 35 5.26 22.63 -9.89
C ILE A 35 5.19 23.89 -10.78
N ASP A 36 4.27 23.93 -11.73
CA ASP A 36 4.04 25.10 -12.58
C ASP A 36 3.64 26.33 -11.76
N ALA A 37 2.67 26.20 -10.85
CA ALA A 37 2.26 27.28 -9.96
C ALA A 37 3.39 27.75 -9.03
N TYR A 38 4.24 26.83 -8.57
CA TYR A 38 5.42 27.14 -7.75
C TYR A 38 6.47 27.95 -8.53
N ASN A 39 6.77 27.56 -9.78
CA ASN A 39 7.82 28.18 -10.59
C ASN A 39 7.39 29.50 -11.21
N ASN A 40 6.15 29.58 -11.71
CA ASN A 40 5.66 30.70 -12.51
C ASN A 40 4.76 31.66 -11.73
N GLY A 41 4.46 31.33 -10.47
CA GLY A 41 3.47 32.03 -9.67
C GLY A 41 2.04 31.66 -10.11
N GLY A 42 1.12 31.54 -9.15
CA GLY A 42 -0.26 31.19 -9.44
C GLY A 42 -0.99 30.59 -8.23
N ALA A 43 -2.24 30.20 -8.45
CA ALA A 43 -3.00 29.45 -7.46
C ALA A 43 -2.59 27.97 -7.48
N TYR A 44 -2.25 27.42 -6.32
CA TYR A 44 -1.98 26.00 -6.19
C TYR A 44 -3.23 25.17 -6.54
N PRO A 45 -3.07 24.03 -7.24
CA PRO A 45 -4.20 23.17 -7.56
C PRO A 45 -4.76 22.51 -6.30
N VAL A 46 -6.00 22.05 -6.37
CA VAL A 46 -6.50 21.08 -5.40
C VAL A 46 -5.68 19.80 -5.55
N GLU A 47 -5.01 19.41 -4.47
CA GLU A 47 -4.19 18.21 -4.41
C GLU A 47 -5.06 16.97 -4.47
N MET A 48 -4.75 16.08 -5.42
CA MET A 48 -5.46 14.83 -5.61
C MET A 48 -4.47 13.68 -5.45
N LEU A 49 -4.68 12.88 -4.41
CA LEU A 49 -3.90 11.68 -4.15
C LEU A 49 -3.94 10.76 -5.38
N ASP A 50 -2.80 10.15 -5.68
CA ASP A 50 -2.72 9.17 -6.75
C ASP A 50 -3.49 7.90 -6.42
N ASP A 51 -3.83 7.16 -7.48
CA ASP A 51 -4.59 5.93 -7.36
C ASP A 51 -3.72 4.82 -6.73
N PHE A 52 -4.35 3.89 -6.03
CA PHE A 52 -3.66 2.87 -5.22
C PHE A 52 -2.57 2.12 -6.00
N LEU A 53 -2.87 1.67 -7.23
CA LEU A 53 -1.91 0.95 -8.07
C LEU A 53 -0.80 1.86 -8.63
N ASN A 54 -1.06 3.15 -8.83
CA ASN A 54 -0.01 4.10 -9.21
C ASN A 54 0.94 4.38 -8.04
N LEU A 55 0.43 4.51 -6.82
CA LEU A 55 1.26 4.59 -5.62
C LEU A 55 2.12 3.33 -5.49
N TYR A 56 1.53 2.15 -5.71
CA TYR A 56 2.26 0.88 -5.72
C TYR A 56 3.35 0.83 -6.80
N ARG A 57 3.09 1.34 -8.01
CA ARG A 57 4.10 1.50 -9.05
C ARG A 57 5.24 2.43 -8.59
N LYS A 58 4.91 3.58 -8.01
CA LYS A 58 5.89 4.59 -7.57
C LYS A 58 6.80 4.09 -6.45
N VAL A 59 6.28 3.33 -5.49
CA VAL A 59 7.12 2.77 -4.40
C VAL A 59 8.07 1.67 -4.85
N LYS A 60 7.89 1.11 -6.05
CA LYS A 60 8.83 0.15 -6.66
C LYS A 60 9.95 0.83 -7.45
N ASP A 61 9.80 2.12 -7.75
CA ASP A 61 10.76 2.87 -8.55
C ASP A 61 11.87 3.43 -7.66
N LYS A 62 13.10 2.99 -7.89
CA LYS A 62 14.29 3.41 -7.13
C LYS A 62 14.55 4.90 -7.26
N ASP A 63 14.17 5.52 -8.38
CA ASP A 63 14.47 6.92 -8.67
C ASP A 63 13.57 7.85 -7.84
N ASN A 64 12.56 7.32 -7.14
CA ASN A 64 11.76 8.07 -6.17
C ASN A 64 12.38 8.17 -4.78
N PHE A 65 13.52 7.50 -4.52
CA PHE A 65 14.16 7.44 -3.20
C PHE A 65 15.56 8.04 -3.25
N HIS A 66 15.75 9.18 -2.58
CA HIS A 66 17.03 9.93 -2.57
C HIS A 66 17.66 10.05 -1.18
N THR A 67 17.02 9.50 -0.15
CA THR A 67 17.48 9.58 1.24
C THR A 67 18.29 8.34 1.61
N ILE A 68 19.36 8.50 2.39
CA ILE A 68 20.18 7.37 2.86
C ILE A 68 19.32 6.37 3.64
N GLY A 69 19.36 5.11 3.22
CA GLY A 69 18.58 4.01 3.81
C GLY A 69 17.12 3.93 3.35
N ALA A 70 16.64 4.92 2.60
CA ALA A 70 15.35 4.86 1.92
C ALA A 70 15.52 4.07 0.62
N GLY A 71 14.57 3.21 0.27
CA GLY A 71 14.70 2.40 -0.94
C GLY A 71 13.36 1.84 -1.44
N PRO A 72 13.35 1.38 -2.69
CA PRO A 72 12.16 0.86 -3.33
C PRO A 72 11.75 -0.49 -2.76
N PHE A 73 10.44 -0.74 -2.75
CA PHE A 73 9.92 -2.08 -2.50
C PHE A 73 10.23 -2.99 -3.68
N SER A 74 10.89 -4.12 -3.44
CA SER A 74 11.18 -5.12 -4.48
C SER A 74 10.13 -6.23 -4.42
N PRO A 75 9.18 -6.30 -5.37
CA PRO A 75 8.12 -7.29 -5.32
C PRO A 75 8.64 -8.71 -5.60
N CYS A 76 8.02 -9.71 -4.97
CA CYS A 76 8.17 -11.10 -5.39
C CYS A 76 7.09 -11.46 -6.44
N ALA A 77 7.14 -12.69 -6.97
CA ALA A 77 6.29 -13.13 -8.08
C ALA A 77 4.78 -12.98 -7.84
N SER A 78 4.30 -13.04 -6.59
CA SER A 78 2.88 -12.94 -6.26
C SER A 78 2.41 -11.52 -5.91
N HIS A 79 3.32 -10.60 -5.56
CA HIS A 79 2.94 -9.28 -5.02
C HIS A 79 2.10 -8.47 -6.02
N ASP A 80 2.51 -8.40 -7.29
CA ASP A 80 1.81 -7.58 -8.28
C ASP A 80 0.35 -8.02 -8.45
N VAL A 81 0.11 -9.33 -8.59
CA VAL A 81 -1.24 -9.91 -8.65
C VAL A 81 -2.02 -9.65 -7.35
N SER A 82 -1.39 -9.83 -6.19
CA SER A 82 -2.02 -9.59 -4.89
C SER A 82 -2.47 -8.13 -4.71
N PHE A 83 -1.68 -7.16 -5.17
CA PHE A 83 -2.03 -5.73 -5.10
C PHE A 83 -3.15 -5.36 -6.07
N GLU A 84 -3.16 -5.93 -7.27
CA GLU A 84 -4.26 -5.79 -8.24
C GLU A 84 -5.57 -6.34 -7.66
N GLN A 85 -5.54 -7.57 -7.14
CA GLN A 85 -6.71 -8.21 -6.53
C GLN A 85 -7.22 -7.45 -5.29
N LEU A 86 -6.32 -6.94 -4.43
CA LEU A 86 -6.75 -6.12 -3.28
C LEU A 86 -7.49 -4.86 -3.73
N ASN A 87 -6.99 -4.18 -4.77
CA ASN A 87 -7.62 -2.99 -5.32
C ASN A 87 -8.99 -3.30 -5.94
N GLU A 88 -9.08 -4.41 -6.68
CA GLU A 88 -10.36 -4.92 -7.19
C GLU A 88 -11.33 -5.16 -6.05
N PHE A 89 -10.97 -5.99 -5.06
CA PHE A 89 -11.82 -6.26 -3.89
C PHE A 89 -12.27 -4.97 -3.19
N ARG A 90 -11.40 -3.98 -3.04
CA ARG A 90 -11.79 -2.69 -2.46
C ARG A 90 -12.85 -1.97 -3.29
N ASN A 91 -12.71 -1.95 -4.61
CA ASN A 91 -13.69 -1.35 -5.52
C ASN A 91 -15.01 -2.12 -5.49
N GLU A 92 -14.92 -3.44 -5.43
CA GLU A 92 -16.02 -4.37 -5.24
C GLU A 92 -16.84 -4.04 -3.97
N PHE A 93 -16.18 -3.83 -2.83
CA PHE A 93 -16.87 -3.49 -1.57
C PHE A 93 -17.52 -2.10 -1.58
N ILE A 94 -16.99 -1.14 -2.34
CA ILE A 94 -17.44 0.26 -2.33
C ILE A 94 -18.54 0.50 -3.35
N HIS A 95 -18.49 -0.17 -4.49
CA HIS A 95 -19.51 -0.10 -5.53
C HIS A 95 -20.50 -1.25 -5.36
N PHE A 96 -21.39 -1.14 -4.37
CA PHE A 96 -22.49 -2.08 -4.11
C PHE A 96 -23.48 -2.10 -5.28
N THR A 97 -23.08 -2.74 -6.37
CA THR A 97 -23.98 -3.12 -7.46
C THR A 97 -24.62 -4.45 -7.07
N PRO A 98 -25.91 -4.69 -7.37
CA PRO A 98 -26.53 -6.00 -7.13
C PRO A 98 -25.88 -7.03 -8.05
N LYS A 99 -24.74 -7.56 -7.61
CA LYS A 99 -24.02 -8.68 -8.21
C LYS A 99 -24.18 -9.85 -7.26
N GLY A 100 -24.55 -11.01 -7.79
CA GLY A 100 -24.45 -12.28 -7.07
C GLY A 100 -22.99 -12.64 -6.90
N TRP A 101 -22.34 -12.03 -5.91
CA TRP A 101 -20.92 -12.24 -5.67
C TRP A 101 -20.67 -13.27 -4.59
N SER A 102 -19.88 -14.26 -4.96
CA SER A 102 -19.16 -15.14 -4.04
C SER A 102 -17.71 -14.70 -4.01
N LEU A 103 -17.23 -14.24 -2.85
CA LEU A 103 -15.80 -14.08 -2.64
C LEU A 103 -15.19 -15.48 -2.49
N GLU A 104 -14.36 -15.89 -3.44
CA GLU A 104 -13.55 -17.09 -3.25
C GLU A 104 -12.54 -16.79 -2.13
N LEU A 105 -12.68 -17.49 -1.01
CA LEU A 105 -11.79 -17.31 0.14
C LEU A 105 -10.40 -17.93 -0.09
N ARG A 106 -10.26 -18.76 -1.13
CA ARG A 106 -8.99 -19.36 -1.53
C ARG A 106 -8.07 -18.28 -2.09
N GLY A 107 -6.80 -18.30 -1.68
CA GLY A 107 -5.82 -17.27 -2.07
C GLY A 107 -5.94 -15.95 -1.29
N LEU A 108 -7.07 -15.66 -0.63
CA LEU A 108 -7.22 -14.45 0.18
C LEU A 108 -6.16 -14.31 1.30
N PRO A 109 -5.80 -15.39 2.02
CA PRO A 109 -4.72 -15.31 3.00
C PRO A 109 -3.39 -14.93 2.38
N ARG A 110 -3.05 -15.51 1.21
CA ARG A 110 -1.85 -15.19 0.44
C ARG A 110 -1.80 -13.72 0.04
N ILE A 111 -2.89 -13.22 -0.55
CA ILE A 111 -3.01 -11.82 -0.93
C ILE A 111 -2.72 -10.92 0.28
N CYS A 112 -3.37 -11.19 1.41
CA CYS A 112 -3.16 -10.40 2.61
C CYS A 112 -1.71 -10.46 3.11
N LEU A 113 -1.07 -11.63 3.08
CA LEU A 113 0.33 -11.80 3.49
C LEU A 113 1.28 -10.95 2.65
N ASP A 114 1.09 -10.94 1.33
CA ASP A 114 1.87 -10.15 0.38
C ASP A 114 1.73 -8.63 0.66
N ILE A 115 0.52 -8.17 0.99
CA ILE A 115 0.33 -6.77 1.40
C ILE A 115 1.05 -6.46 2.72
N LEU A 116 1.08 -7.41 3.66
CA LEU A 116 1.81 -7.24 4.91
C LEU A 116 3.32 -7.17 4.70
N ASP A 117 3.87 -7.79 3.66
CA ASP A 117 5.29 -7.67 3.32
C ASP A 117 5.64 -6.22 2.96
N LEU A 118 4.82 -5.53 2.17
CA LEU A 118 5.02 -4.10 1.86
C LEU A 118 4.94 -3.22 3.12
N ILE A 119 3.93 -3.44 3.97
CA ILE A 119 3.77 -2.68 5.20
C ILE A 119 4.96 -2.90 6.15
N GLN A 120 5.43 -4.14 6.25
CA GLN A 120 6.61 -4.49 7.04
C GLN A 120 7.87 -3.82 6.49
N PHE A 121 8.08 -3.88 5.17
CA PHE A 121 9.22 -3.28 4.51
C PHE A 121 9.32 -1.78 4.82
N PHE A 122 8.29 -1.01 4.45
CA PHE A 122 8.26 0.43 4.71
C PHE A 122 8.19 0.77 6.19
N GLY A 123 7.57 -0.08 7.00
CA GLY A 123 7.41 0.15 8.42
C GLY A 123 8.73 0.08 9.19
N TRP A 124 9.69 -0.76 8.82
CA TRP A 124 10.92 -0.91 9.60
C TRP A 124 12.12 -1.56 8.91
N GLU A 125 12.07 -1.87 7.62
CA GLU A 125 13.22 -2.41 6.86
C GLU A 125 13.91 -1.34 6.01
N THR A 126 13.25 -0.20 5.81
CA THR A 126 13.79 1.00 5.17
C THR A 126 13.54 2.26 6.03
N THR A 127 14.27 3.34 5.76
CA THR A 127 14.08 4.65 6.42
C THR A 127 13.09 5.56 5.70
N ALA A 128 12.42 5.07 4.65
CA ALA A 128 11.45 5.85 3.88
C ALA A 128 10.24 6.33 4.71
N VAL A 129 9.88 5.62 5.79
CA VAL A 129 8.84 6.05 6.74
C VAL A 129 9.46 6.41 8.09
N ILE A 130 9.18 7.62 8.55
CA ILE A 130 9.66 8.12 9.85
C ILE A 130 8.57 7.96 10.90
N TRP A 131 8.90 7.28 11.99
CA TRP A 131 8.01 7.14 13.14
C TRP A 131 8.25 8.21 14.17
N HIS A 132 7.31 9.16 14.30
CA HIS A 132 7.38 10.21 15.32
C HIS A 132 7.05 9.70 16.74
N ASN A 133 6.28 8.60 16.84
CA ASN A 133 5.92 8.00 18.12
C ASN A 133 6.30 6.52 18.15
N ARG A 134 7.26 6.16 19.01
CA ARG A 134 7.71 4.77 19.19
C ARG A 134 6.61 3.81 19.64
N ALA A 135 5.58 4.29 20.34
CA ALA A 135 4.46 3.46 20.75
C ALA A 135 3.68 2.92 19.54
N HIS A 136 3.54 3.72 18.47
CA HIS A 136 2.88 3.28 17.23
C HIS A 136 3.67 2.20 16.50
N VAL A 137 5.01 2.24 16.55
CA VAL A 137 5.87 1.17 16.00
C VAL A 137 5.57 -0.15 16.71
N VAL A 138 5.58 -0.14 18.04
CA VAL A 138 5.35 -1.34 18.85
C VAL A 138 3.95 -1.90 18.62
N GLN A 139 2.94 -1.03 18.57
CA GLN A 139 1.56 -1.42 18.30
C GLN A 139 1.40 -2.04 16.90
N THR A 140 1.94 -1.37 15.88
CA THR A 140 1.88 -1.83 14.48
C THR A 140 2.60 -3.18 14.31
N LYS A 141 3.80 -3.34 14.87
CA LYS A 141 4.52 -4.63 14.85
C LYS A 141 3.73 -5.75 15.52
N ARG A 142 3.09 -5.48 16.66
CA ARG A 142 2.22 -6.47 17.34
C ARG A 142 1.00 -6.83 16.49
N ALA A 143 0.36 -5.85 15.87
CA ALA A 143 -0.79 -6.07 14.97
C ALA A 143 -0.39 -6.91 13.75
N LEU A 144 0.69 -6.54 13.06
CA LEU A 144 1.20 -7.29 11.91
C LEU A 144 1.57 -8.73 12.27
N LYS A 145 2.25 -8.95 13.40
CA LYS A 145 2.61 -10.29 13.87
C LYS A 145 1.37 -11.16 14.14
N ARG A 146 0.34 -10.59 14.77
CA ARG A 146 -0.92 -11.30 15.05
C ARG A 146 -1.64 -11.65 13.75
N LEU A 147 -1.78 -10.67 12.85
CA LEU A 147 -2.47 -10.88 11.58
C LEU A 147 -1.74 -11.90 10.70
N ARG A 148 -0.42 -11.80 10.56
CA ARG A 148 0.39 -12.78 9.81
C ARG A 148 0.21 -14.20 10.34
N ARG A 149 0.21 -14.38 11.68
CA ARG A 149 -0.04 -15.70 12.29
C ARG A 149 -1.43 -16.25 11.93
N SER A 150 -2.47 -15.43 12.02
CA SER A 150 -3.83 -15.84 11.65
C SER A 150 -3.95 -16.19 10.17
N LEU A 151 -3.35 -15.39 9.29
CA LEU A 151 -3.38 -15.62 7.84
C LEU A 151 -2.63 -16.89 7.45
N LEU A 152 -1.43 -17.15 8.02
CA LEU A 152 -0.70 -18.39 7.75
C LEU A 152 -1.47 -19.64 8.21
N ALA A 153 -2.17 -19.56 9.35
CA ALA A 153 -3.02 -20.64 9.80
C ALA A 153 -4.18 -20.90 8.83
N LEU A 154 -4.81 -19.84 8.30
CA LEU A 154 -5.87 -19.95 7.30
C LEU A 154 -5.36 -20.47 5.96
N ASP A 155 -4.21 -19.98 5.48
CA ASP A 155 -3.58 -20.42 4.22
C ASP A 155 -3.36 -21.93 4.23
N GLY A 156 -2.80 -22.46 5.33
CA GLY A 156 -2.61 -23.90 5.49
C GLY A 156 -3.91 -24.70 5.57
N VAL A 157 -5.03 -24.12 6.00
CA VAL A 157 -6.35 -24.80 5.97
C VAL A 157 -6.87 -24.86 4.54
N TYR A 158 -6.88 -23.74 3.82
CA TYR A 158 -7.43 -23.67 2.46
C TYR A 158 -6.59 -24.44 1.43
N GLU A 159 -5.26 -24.54 1.62
CA GLU A 159 -4.39 -25.41 0.81
C GLU A 159 -4.66 -26.90 1.04
N ARG A 160 -5.08 -27.30 2.25
CA ARG A 160 -5.38 -28.71 2.58
C ARG A 160 -6.78 -29.14 2.17
N SER A 161 -7.76 -28.25 2.20
CA SER A 161 -9.14 -28.54 1.79
C SER A 161 -9.34 -28.66 0.26
N GLY A 162 -8.29 -28.42 -0.53
CA GLY A 162 -8.29 -28.56 -1.98
C GLY A 162 -7.64 -29.85 -2.50
N ARG A 163 -7.44 -30.87 -1.65
CA ARG A 163 -7.05 -32.24 -2.03
C ARG A 163 -8.19 -33.21 -1.75
#